data_AF-A0A970S8C4-F1
#
_entry.id   AF-A0A970S8C4-F1
#
_cell.length_a   1.000
_cell.length_b   1.000
_cell.length_c   1.000
_cell.angle_alpha   90.00
_cell.angle_beta   90.00
_cell.angle_gamma   90.00
#
_symmetry.space_group_name_H-M   'P 1'
#
loop_
_entity.id
_entity.type
_entity.pdbx_description
1 polymer ?
#
loop_
_entity_poly.entity_id
_entity_poly.type
_entity_poly.pdbx_seq_one_letter_code
_entity_poly.pdbx_strand_id
1 'polypeptide(L)'
;MALPKYTESTLVQQTTAEYMEHVLGWDSVYAYNAEDFGPDSLLGRSSDREVVLSRTLRKKLEDLNPGLPPEAYEDAVRRIVSVSASQTLLATNREKYDLIKDGVQVSFRSAKGERVRQRLRVVDFDHPENNHFLCVRE
;
A
#
# COMPACT_ATOMS: atom_id res chain seq x y z
N MET A 1 -40.47 -0.07 15.66
CA MET A 1 -39.04 0.26 15.58
C MET A 1 -38.30 -1.07 15.48
N ALA A 2 -37.73 -1.41 14.33
CA ALA A 2 -37.05 -2.70 14.16
C ALA A 2 -35.79 -2.70 15.04
N LEU A 3 -35.59 -3.76 15.82
CA LEU A 3 -34.35 -3.97 16.57
C LEU A 3 -33.16 -3.93 15.59
N PRO A 4 -32.04 -3.29 15.94
CA PRO A 4 -30.85 -3.34 15.11
C PRO A 4 -30.49 -4.82 14.88
N LYS A 5 -30.34 -5.20 13.61
CA LYS A 5 -29.93 -6.55 13.22
C LYS A 5 -28.51 -6.76 13.75
N TYR A 6 -28.37 -7.55 14.80
CA TYR A 6 -27.08 -7.96 15.35
C TYR A 6 -26.40 -8.92 14.37
N THR A 7 -25.62 -8.38 13.44
CA THR A 7 -24.83 -9.13 12.44
C THR A 7 -23.35 -8.78 12.57
N GLU A 8 -22.46 -9.64 12.07
CA GLU A 8 -21.01 -9.37 12.01
C GLU A 8 -20.71 -8.05 11.29
N SER A 9 -21.39 -7.81 10.16
CA SER A 9 -21.25 -6.58 9.38
C SER A 9 -21.50 -5.32 10.22
N THR A 10 -22.53 -5.33 11.08
CA THR A 10 -22.91 -4.15 11.87
C THR A 10 -22.17 -4.06 13.20
N LEU A 11 -21.99 -5.17 13.91
CA LEU A 11 -21.38 -5.16 15.25
C LEU A 11 -19.85 -5.15 15.25
N VAL A 12 -19.21 -5.65 14.19
CA VAL A 12 -17.75 -5.81 14.14
C VAL A 12 -17.18 -4.96 13.01
N GLN A 13 -17.56 -5.22 11.76
CA GLN A 13 -16.90 -4.58 10.62
C GLN A 13 -17.18 -3.08 10.55
N GLN A 14 -18.46 -2.69 10.63
CA GLN A 14 -18.87 -1.29 10.62
C GLN A 14 -18.30 -0.54 11.83
N THR A 15 -18.48 -1.07 13.05
CA THR A 15 -17.96 -0.45 14.27
C THR A 15 -16.43 -0.28 14.23
N THR A 16 -15.70 -1.27 13.71
CA THR A 16 -14.23 -1.18 13.57
C THR A 16 -13.84 -0.09 12.58
N ALA A 17 -14.51 -0.02 11.43
CA ALA A 17 -14.21 0.98 10.43
C ALA A 17 -14.56 2.40 10.88
N GLU A 18 -15.70 2.60 11.55
CA GLU A 18 -16.09 3.87 12.17
C GLU A 18 -15.06 4.32 13.20
N TYR A 19 -14.53 3.39 13.99
CA TYR A 19 -13.46 3.70 14.94
C TYR A 19 -12.17 4.11 14.21
N MET A 20 -11.75 3.36 13.20
CA MET A 20 -10.55 3.71 12.41
C MET A 20 -10.69 5.08 11.74
N GLU A 21 -11.86 5.40 11.20
CA GLU A 21 -12.12 6.68 10.54
C GLU A 21 -12.23 7.84 11.55
N HIS A 22 -13.12 7.74 12.52
CA HIS A 22 -13.46 8.87 13.40
C HIS A 22 -12.51 9.04 14.58
N VAL A 23 -11.79 8.00 15.00
CA VAL A 23 -10.86 8.05 16.14
C VAL A 23 -9.41 8.04 15.69
N LEU A 24 -9.05 7.21 14.69
CA LEU A 24 -7.66 7.11 14.21
C LEU A 24 -7.38 7.98 12.98
N GLY A 25 -8.41 8.57 12.35
CA GLY A 25 -8.26 9.45 11.19
C GLY A 25 -7.88 8.71 9.90
N TRP A 26 -8.19 7.42 9.80
CA TRP A 26 -7.91 6.63 8.60
C TRP A 26 -8.95 6.90 7.52
N ASP A 27 -8.54 6.81 6.26
CA ASP A 27 -9.53 6.76 5.18
C ASP A 27 -10.32 5.45 5.28
N SER A 28 -11.63 5.49 5.07
CA SER A 28 -12.48 4.30 5.03
C SER A 28 -13.22 4.20 3.72
N VAL A 29 -13.07 3.06 3.04
CA VAL A 29 -13.70 2.78 1.76
C VAL A 29 -14.55 1.52 1.87
N TYR A 30 -15.82 1.65 1.46
CA TYR A 30 -16.73 0.51 1.33
C TYR A 30 -16.77 0.06 -0.14
N ALA A 31 -16.19 -1.10 -0.43
CA ALA A 31 -15.97 -1.62 -1.79
C ALA A 31 -16.97 -2.72 -2.21
N TYR A 32 -17.94 -3.09 -1.35
CA TYR A 32 -18.92 -4.14 -1.66
C TYR A 32 -19.73 -3.84 -2.92
N ASN A 33 -19.68 -4.73 -3.91
CA ASN A 33 -20.36 -4.60 -5.21
C ASN A 33 -20.07 -3.31 -5.99
N ALA A 34 -19.07 -2.53 -5.57
CA ALA A 34 -18.65 -1.27 -6.20
C ALA A 34 -17.20 -1.33 -6.68
N GLU A 35 -16.50 -2.45 -6.48
CA GLU A 35 -15.16 -2.64 -7.01
C GLU A 35 -15.22 -2.81 -8.53
N ASP A 36 -14.73 -1.78 -9.21
CA ASP A 36 -14.36 -1.80 -10.61
C ASP A 36 -12.85 -2.08 -10.77
N PHE A 37 -12.46 -2.54 -11.96
CA PHE A 37 -11.07 -2.83 -12.28
C PHE A 37 -10.56 -1.92 -13.39
N GLY A 38 -9.36 -1.37 -13.17
CA GLY A 38 -8.69 -0.48 -14.10
C GLY A 38 -7.87 0.61 -13.39
N PRO A 39 -7.06 1.38 -14.13
CA PRO A 39 -6.21 2.43 -13.57
C PRO A 39 -7.00 3.51 -12.81
N ASP A 40 -8.22 3.79 -13.28
CA ASP A 40 -9.11 4.83 -12.74
C ASP A 40 -10.15 4.28 -11.76
N SER A 41 -10.07 2.99 -11.43
CA SER A 41 -10.99 2.32 -10.53
C SER A 41 -10.85 2.83 -9.09
N LEU A 42 -11.82 2.53 -8.24
CA LEU A 42 -11.86 2.98 -6.84
C LEU A 42 -10.53 2.71 -6.12
N LEU A 43 -10.02 1.49 -6.25
CA LEU A 43 -8.75 1.07 -5.66
C LEU A 43 -7.58 1.08 -6.67
N GLY A 44 -7.84 1.33 -7.95
CA GLY A 44 -6.84 1.35 -9.02
C GLY A 44 -6.24 -0.02 -9.30
N ARG A 45 -6.98 -1.10 -8.99
CA ARG A 45 -6.57 -2.49 -9.17
C ARG A 45 -6.95 -2.95 -10.56
N SER A 46 -6.09 -3.74 -11.21
CA SER A 46 -6.41 -4.34 -12.51
C SER A 46 -7.21 -5.65 -12.37
N SER A 47 -7.19 -6.27 -11.17
CA SER A 47 -7.94 -7.49 -10.86
C SER A 47 -8.06 -7.71 -9.34
N ASP A 48 -8.99 -8.58 -8.94
CA ASP A 48 -9.19 -9.08 -7.58
C ASP A 48 -7.98 -9.88 -7.03
N ARG A 49 -7.04 -10.28 -7.89
CA ARG A 49 -5.79 -10.95 -7.49
C ARG A 49 -4.70 -9.98 -7.01
N GLU A 50 -4.83 -8.69 -7.30
CA GLU A 50 -3.83 -7.69 -6.89
C GLU A 50 -4.02 -7.35 -5.41
N VAL A 51 -3.18 -7.89 -4.54
CA VAL A 51 -3.26 -7.65 -3.08
C VAL A 51 -2.57 -6.37 -2.64
N VAL A 52 -1.88 -5.66 -3.55
CA VAL A 52 -1.17 -4.41 -3.28
C VAL A 52 -1.77 -3.30 -4.11
N LEU A 53 -2.18 -2.20 -3.45
CA LEU A 53 -2.68 -0.99 -4.10
C LEU A 53 -1.52 -0.20 -4.73
N SER A 54 -1.06 -0.63 -5.90
CA SER A 54 0.16 -0.12 -6.53
C SER A 54 0.12 1.38 -6.84
N ARG A 55 -1.05 1.93 -7.18
CA ARG A 55 -1.27 3.37 -7.40
C ARG A 55 -0.96 4.17 -6.13
N THR A 56 -1.54 3.74 -5.01
CA THR A 56 -1.33 4.36 -3.69
C THR A 56 0.11 4.18 -3.22
N LEU A 57 0.67 2.98 -3.38
CA LEU A 57 2.05 2.68 -3.03
C LEU A 57 3.03 3.58 -3.78
N ARG A 58 2.86 3.74 -5.11
CA ARG A 58 3.70 4.62 -5.92
C ARG A 58 3.65 6.06 -5.42
N LYS A 59 2.43 6.59 -5.24
CA LYS A 59 2.24 7.97 -4.75
C LYS A 59 2.94 8.18 -3.40
N LYS A 60 2.78 7.24 -2.46
CA LYS A 60 3.42 7.37 -1.13
C LYS A 60 4.93 7.17 -1.17
N LEU A 61 5.46 6.35 -2.07
CA LEU A 61 6.91 6.28 -2.30
C LEU A 61 7.47 7.62 -2.80
N GLU A 62 6.75 8.32 -3.67
CA GLU A 62 7.09 9.66 -4.16
C GLU A 62 7.04 10.71 -3.04
N ASP A 63 5.97 10.71 -2.22
CA ASP A 63 5.82 11.61 -1.08
C ASP A 63 6.94 11.43 -0.04
N LEU A 64 7.27 10.17 0.30
CA LEU A 64 8.26 9.84 1.33
C LEU A 64 9.72 10.00 0.85
N ASN A 65 9.96 9.98 -0.46
CA ASN A 65 11.29 9.99 -1.04
C ASN A 65 11.39 10.99 -2.21
N PRO A 66 11.18 12.30 -1.96
CA PRO A 66 11.04 13.28 -3.03
C PRO A 66 12.32 13.45 -3.86
N GLY A 67 12.15 13.83 -5.13
CA GLY A 67 13.24 14.27 -6.00
C GLY A 67 13.97 13.18 -6.79
N LEU A 68 13.44 11.96 -6.83
CA LEU A 68 13.99 10.86 -7.62
C LEU A 68 13.33 10.76 -9.02
N PRO A 69 14.02 10.19 -10.02
CA PRO A 69 13.43 9.98 -11.35
C PRO A 69 12.34 8.88 -11.30
N PRO A 70 11.35 8.91 -12.23
CA PRO A 70 10.24 7.95 -12.27
C PRO A 70 10.68 6.47 -12.24
N GLU A 71 11.77 6.15 -12.92
CA GLU A 71 12.35 4.80 -12.97
C GLU A 71 12.76 4.25 -11.59
N ALA A 72 13.09 5.12 -10.64
CA ALA A 72 13.43 4.73 -9.27
C ALA A 72 12.20 4.22 -8.52
N TYR A 73 11.07 4.94 -8.61
CA TYR A 73 9.82 4.54 -7.96
C TYR A 73 9.23 3.30 -8.64
N GLU A 74 9.35 3.18 -9.97
CA GLU A 74 8.92 1.99 -10.71
C GLU A 74 9.71 0.73 -10.33
N ASP A 75 11.04 0.84 -10.15
CA ASP A 75 11.85 -0.27 -9.63
C ASP A 75 11.44 -0.63 -8.19
N ALA A 76 11.17 0.37 -7.33
CA ALA A 76 10.72 0.13 -5.96
C ALA A 76 9.39 -0.63 -5.91
N VAL A 77 8.37 -0.14 -6.63
CA VAL A 77 7.05 -0.80 -6.70
C VAL A 77 7.20 -2.23 -7.21
N ARG A 78 7.95 -2.43 -8.30
CA ARG A 78 8.19 -3.76 -8.88
C ARG A 78 8.76 -4.73 -7.85
N ARG A 79 9.79 -4.32 -7.10
CA ARG A 79 10.45 -5.17 -6.08
C ARG A 79 9.54 -5.48 -4.90
N ILE A 80 8.73 -4.52 -4.46
CA ILE A 80 7.76 -4.73 -3.38
C ILE A 80 6.72 -5.75 -3.80
N VAL A 81 6.17 -5.63 -5.01
CA VAL A 81 5.07 -6.47 -5.50
C VAL A 81 5.55 -7.85 -5.99
N SER A 82 6.77 -7.97 -6.52
CA SER A 82 7.26 -9.22 -7.10
C SER A 82 7.42 -10.33 -6.06
N VAL A 83 6.92 -11.53 -6.35
CA VAL A 83 7.15 -12.73 -5.53
C VAL A 83 7.78 -13.80 -6.41
N SER A 84 8.88 -14.42 -5.96
CA SER A 84 9.45 -15.54 -6.70
C SER A 84 8.68 -16.82 -6.43
N ALA A 85 8.28 -17.53 -7.48
CA ALA A 85 7.65 -18.85 -7.38
C ALA A 85 8.60 -19.91 -6.79
N SER A 86 9.92 -19.68 -6.81
CA SER A 86 10.93 -20.59 -6.26
C SER A 86 11.22 -20.38 -4.77
N GLN A 87 10.70 -19.30 -4.17
CA GLN A 87 10.92 -19.00 -2.75
C GLN A 87 9.87 -19.67 -1.86
N THR A 88 10.28 -20.06 -0.66
CA THR A 88 9.34 -20.51 0.38
C THR A 88 8.57 -19.32 0.94
N LEU A 89 7.38 -19.57 1.50
CA LEU A 89 6.59 -18.52 2.17
C LEU A 89 7.38 -17.79 3.27
N LEU A 90 8.21 -18.51 4.02
CA LEU A 90 9.06 -17.92 5.06
C LEU A 90 10.12 -16.99 4.48
N ALA A 91 10.77 -17.39 3.39
CA ALA A 91 11.77 -16.56 2.72
C ALA A 91 11.13 -15.30 2.12
N THR A 92 10.00 -15.46 1.43
CA THR A 92 9.21 -14.34 0.89
C THR A 92 8.80 -13.39 2.01
N ASN A 93 8.26 -13.89 3.13
CA ASN A 93 7.82 -13.05 4.23
C ASN A 93 8.98 -12.25 4.84
N ARG A 94 10.16 -12.87 5.02
CA ARG A 94 11.35 -12.17 5.51
C ARG A 94 11.82 -11.09 4.54
N GLU A 95 11.86 -11.39 3.25
CA GLU A 95 12.21 -10.41 2.23
C GLU A 95 11.24 -9.21 2.26
N LYS A 96 9.92 -9.46 2.30
CA LYS A 96 8.93 -8.37 2.37
C LYS A 96 9.05 -7.56 3.64
N TYR A 97 9.30 -8.22 4.77
CA TYR A 97 9.56 -7.55 6.04
C TYR A 97 10.77 -6.60 5.93
N ASP A 98 11.89 -7.06 5.37
CA ASP A 98 13.09 -6.25 5.19
C ASP A 98 12.84 -5.06 4.25
N LEU A 99 12.07 -5.25 3.17
CA LEU A 99 11.69 -4.16 2.26
C LEU A 99 10.82 -3.10 2.94
N ILE A 100 9.87 -3.51 3.79
CA ILE A 100 8.98 -2.59 4.52
C ILE A 100 9.75 -1.84 5.60
N LYS A 101 10.54 -2.56 6.40
CA LYS A 101 11.26 -2.03 7.55
C LYS A 101 12.46 -1.17 7.13
N ASP A 102 13.33 -1.73 6.28
CA ASP A 102 14.61 -1.11 5.93
C ASP A 102 14.52 -0.35 4.60
N GLY A 103 13.39 -0.42 3.88
CA GLY A 103 13.20 0.23 2.59
C GLY A 103 13.77 -0.57 1.41
N VAL A 104 13.52 -0.07 0.20
CA VAL A 104 13.86 -0.73 -1.05
C VAL A 104 15.09 -0.11 -1.69
N GLN A 105 16.15 -0.91 -1.90
CA GLN A 105 17.32 -0.43 -2.64
C GLN A 105 17.06 -0.46 -4.15
N VAL A 106 17.03 0.71 -4.78
CA VAL A 106 16.85 0.90 -6.23
C VAL A 106 18.12 1.40 -6.88
N SER A 107 18.21 1.25 -8.21
CA SER A 107 19.30 1.80 -9.02
C SER A 107 18.75 2.57 -10.21
N PHE A 108 19.16 3.82 -10.37
CA PHE A 108 18.70 4.70 -11.45
C PHE A 108 19.85 5.59 -11.96
N ARG A 109 19.61 6.34 -13.04
CA ARG A 109 20.57 7.33 -13.53
C ARG A 109 20.28 8.71 -12.94
N SER A 110 21.31 9.36 -12.39
CA SER A 110 21.19 10.75 -11.94
C SER A 110 21.06 11.70 -13.13
N ALA A 111 20.74 12.96 -12.87
CA ALA A 111 20.72 14.02 -13.90
C ALA A 111 22.06 14.18 -14.64
N LYS A 112 23.17 13.69 -14.07
CA LYS A 112 24.50 13.68 -14.69
C LYS A 112 24.79 12.40 -15.50
N GLY A 113 23.84 11.47 -15.59
CA GLY A 113 23.97 10.19 -16.30
C GLY A 113 24.67 9.08 -15.50
N GLU A 114 25.11 9.37 -14.28
CA GLU A 114 25.79 8.42 -13.39
C GLU A 114 24.81 7.41 -12.79
N ARG A 115 25.24 6.15 -12.62
CA ARG A 115 24.42 5.14 -11.95
C ARG A 115 24.50 5.32 -10.44
N VAL A 116 23.37 5.63 -9.82
CA VAL A 116 23.26 5.84 -8.37
C VAL A 116 22.43 4.72 -7.76
N ARG A 117 22.78 4.33 -6.53
CA ARG A 117 21.96 3.45 -5.69
C ARG A 117 21.39 4.25 -4.54
N GLN A 118 20.09 4.16 -4.33
CA GLN A 118 19.41 4.80 -3.20
C GLN A 118 18.44 3.81 -2.57
N ARG A 119 18.21 3.97 -1.27
CA ARG A 119 17.23 3.18 -0.52
C ARG A 119 16.01 4.05 -0.29
N LEU A 120 14.86 3.64 -0.80
CA LEU A 120 13.59 4.34 -0.66
C LEU A 120 12.87 3.79 0.56
N ARG A 121 12.45 4.70 1.44
CA ARG A 121 11.61 4.41 2.61
C ARG A 121 10.20 4.03 2.14
N VAL A 122 9.65 2.95 2.70
CA VAL A 122 8.27 2.50 2.41
C VAL A 122 7.30 2.97 3.49
N VAL A 123 7.75 2.96 4.75
CA VAL A 123 6.98 3.42 5.91
C VAL A 123 7.80 4.47 6.66
N ASP A 124 7.16 5.58 7.02
CA ASP A 124 7.70 6.58 7.92
C ASP A 124 7.40 6.18 9.38
N PHE A 125 8.37 5.50 10.00
CA PHE A 125 8.27 5.14 11.42
C PHE A 125 8.59 6.31 12.36
N ASP A 126 9.28 7.35 11.86
CA ASP A 126 9.65 8.52 12.66
C ASP A 126 8.46 9.47 12.82
N HIS A 127 7.70 9.65 11.74
CA HIS A 127 6.52 10.51 11.64
C HIS A 127 5.34 9.72 11.05
N PRO A 128 4.61 8.93 11.86
CA PRO A 128 3.57 8.03 11.38
C PRO A 128 2.48 8.72 10.55
N GLU A 129 2.20 9.99 10.81
CA GLU A 129 1.22 10.83 10.11
C GLU A 129 1.52 11.06 8.63
N ASN A 130 2.77 10.85 8.19
CA ASN A 130 3.14 10.95 6.78
C ASN A 130 2.68 9.73 5.96
N ASN A 131 2.40 8.61 6.64
CA ASN A 131 1.92 7.38 6.00
C ASN A 131 0.46 7.52 5.55
N HIS A 132 0.05 6.64 4.64
CA HIS A 132 -1.35 6.50 4.29
C HIS A 132 -1.96 5.31 5.03
N PHE A 133 -3.01 5.57 5.81
CA PHE A 133 -3.78 4.53 6.45
C PHE A 133 -5.17 4.45 5.82
N LEU A 134 -5.50 3.26 5.32
CA LEU A 134 -6.74 2.99 4.59
C LEU A 134 -7.37 1.71 5.12
N CYS A 135 -8.62 1.82 5.54
CA CYS A 135 -9.49 0.69 5.85
C CYS A 135 -10.38 0.41 4.63
N VAL A 136 -10.24 -0.78 4.03
CA VAL A 136 -11.12 -1.24 2.95
C VAL A 136 -12.05 -2.31 3.50
N ARG A 137 -13.35 -2.16 3.22
CA ARG A 137 -14.40 -3.08 3.64
C ARG A 137 -15.08 -3.70 2.43
N GLU A 138 -15.37 -4.99 2.52
CA GLU A 138 -16.36 -5.67 1.69
C GLU A 138 -17.76 -5.56 2.31
#